data_AF-A0A2V7DHZ1-F1
#
_entry.id   AF-A0A2V7DHZ1-F1
#
_cell.length_a   1.000
_cell.length_b   1.000
_cell.length_c   1.000
_cell.angle_alpha   90.00
_cell.angle_beta   90.00
_cell.angle_gamma   90.00
#
_symmetry.space_group_name_H-M   'P 1'
#
loop_
_entity.id
_entity.type
_entity.pdbx_description
1 polymer ?
#
loop_
_entity_poly.entity_id
_entity_poly.type
_entity_poly.pdbx_seq_one_letter_code
_entity_poly.pdbx_strand_id
1 'polypeptide(L)' 'MLITFREPGAVCQDCGALQRGVHFTCPFCGRGTRTTELGEALVERVLASGGEVTTLESHRPLAGHGGVVARLRYAA' A
#
# COMPACT_ATOMS: atom_id res chain seq x y z
N MET A 1 3.69 5.58 17.72
CA MET A 1 2.30 5.10 17.68
C MET A 1 1.69 5.64 16.40
N LEU A 2 1.53 4.79 15.38
CA LEU A 2 1.10 5.17 14.02
C LEU A 2 -0.38 5.59 14.03
N ILE A 3 -0.65 6.86 13.78
CA ILE A 3 -2.00 7.40 13.61
C ILE A 3 -2.24 7.74 12.13
N THR A 4 -3.14 7.18 11.33
CA THR A 4 -3.81 5.87 11.25
C THR A 4 -4.26 5.82 9.77
N PHE A 5 -3.38 5.43 8.82
CA PHE A 5 -3.87 5.06 7.48
C PHE A 5 -4.39 3.63 7.57
N ARG A 6 -5.67 3.50 7.94
CA ARG A 6 -6.40 2.23 7.97
C ARG A 6 -7.35 2.22 6.79
N GLU A 7 -6.98 1.45 5.78
CA GLU A 7 -7.78 1.23 4.60
C GLU A 7 -7.76 -0.27 4.31
N PRO A 8 -8.92 -0.92 4.17
CA PRO A 8 -8.97 -2.30 3.76
C PRO A 8 -8.41 -2.40 2.34
N GLY A 9 -7.47 -3.32 2.16
CA GLY A 9 -6.89 -3.64 0.87
C GLY A 9 -6.97 -5.13 0.58
N ALA A 10 -6.49 -5.48 -0.60
CA ALA A 10 -6.30 -6.86 -1.00
C ALA A 10 -4.85 -7.07 -1.43
N VAL A 11 -4.26 -8.18 -1.00
CA VAL A 11 -2.93 -8.62 -1.43
C VAL A 11 -3.07 -9.87 -2.29
N CYS A 12 -2.48 -9.87 -3.47
CA CYS A 12 -2.40 -11.08 -4.28
C CYS A 12 -1.44 -12.07 -3.62
N GLN A 13 -1.87 -13.33 -3.49
CA GLN A 13 -1.05 -14.36 -2.86
C GLN A 13 0.08 -14.88 -3.77
N ASP A 14 0.09 -14.50 -5.05
CA ASP A 14 1.02 -15.02 -6.04
C ASP A 14 2.02 -13.95 -6.51
N CYS A 15 1.55 -12.90 -7.19
CA CYS A 15 2.41 -11.80 -7.62
C CYS A 15 2.66 -10.76 -6.50
N GLY A 16 1.97 -10.90 -5.37
CA GLY A 16 2.09 -9.97 -4.26
C GLY A 16 1.41 -8.62 -4.47
N ALA A 17 0.79 -8.31 -5.61
CA ALA A 17 0.22 -6.98 -5.88
C ALA A 17 -0.72 -6.52 -4.76
N LEU A 18 -0.51 -5.29 -4.27
CA LEU A 18 -1.34 -4.64 -3.26
C LEU A 18 -2.37 -3.76 -3.93
N GLN A 19 -3.61 -3.82 -3.45
CA GLN A 19 -4.75 -3.14 -4.05
C GLN A 19 -5.59 -2.43 -2.99
N ARG A 20 -6.14 -1.27 -3.35
CA ARG A 20 -7.11 -0.55 -2.52
C ARG A 20 -8.47 -1.23 -2.60
N GLY A 21 -9.16 -1.37 -1.48
CA GLY A 21 -10.45 -2.05 -1.41
C GLY A 21 -10.34 -3.58 -1.40
N VAL A 22 -11.49 -4.23 -1.20
CA VAL A 22 -11.58 -5.69 -1.15
C VAL A 22 -11.83 -6.24 -2.55
N HIS A 23 -10.82 -6.91 -3.09
CA HIS A 23 -10.91 -7.65 -4.34
C HIS A 23 -10.74 -9.14 -4.03
N PHE A 24 -11.39 -10.00 -4.82
CA PHE A 24 -11.21 -11.46 -4.77
C PHE A 24 -10.26 -11.97 -5.86
N THR A 25 -10.08 -11.17 -6.93
CA THR A 25 -9.24 -11.50 -8.09
C THR A 25 -8.27 -10.36 -8.36
N CYS A 26 -7.00 -10.70 -8.53
CA CYS A 26 -5.95 -9.76 -8.86
C CYS A 26 -6.07 -9.32 -10.34
N PRO A 27 -6.14 -8.02 -10.65
CA PRO A 27 -6.25 -7.51 -12.02
C PRO A 27 -4.93 -7.63 -12.79
N PHE A 28 -3.81 -7.89 -12.12
CA PHE A 28 -2.50 -8.01 -12.75
C PHE A 28 -2.18 -9.45 -13.20
N CYS A 29 -2.51 -10.45 -12.37
CA CYS A 29 -2.18 -11.85 -12.64
C CYS A 29 -3.39 -12.80 -12.68
N GLY A 30 -4.60 -12.31 -12.39
CA GLY A 30 -5.83 -13.10 -12.40
C GLY A 30 -6.01 -14.06 -11.22
N ARG A 31 -5.09 -14.10 -10.24
CA ARG A 31 -5.17 -15.02 -9.10
C ARG A 31 -5.97 -14.48 -7.93
N GLY A 32 -6.28 -15.36 -6.99
CA GLY A 32 -6.93 -15.01 -5.72
C GLY A 32 -6.17 -13.97 -4.92
N THR A 33 -6.92 -13.05 -4.32
CA THR A 33 -6.40 -12.02 -3.41
C THR A 33 -6.95 -12.25 -1.99
N ARG A 34 -6.16 -11.92 -0.98
CA ARG A 34 -6.55 -11.97 0.43
C ARG A 34 -6.78 -10.56 0.96
N THR A 35 -7.82 -10.35 1.75
CA THR A 35 -8.02 -9.10 2.48
C THR A 35 -6.88 -8.85 3.45
N THR A 36 -6.42 -7.60 3.53
CA THR A 36 -5.34 -7.16 4.42
C THR A 36 -5.56 -5.70 4.81
N GLU A 37 -4.93 -5.25 5.89
CA GLU A 37 -4.80 -3.82 6.15
C GLU A 37 -3.76 -3.25 5.18
N LEU A 38 -4.20 -2.39 4.25
CA LEU A 38 -3.35 -1.92 3.15
C LEU A 38 -2.18 -1.09 3.67
N GLY A 39 -2.43 -0.24 4.66
CA GLY A 39 -1.40 0.62 5.25
C GLY A 39 -0.25 -0.18 5.84
N GLU A 40 -0.57 -1.22 6.62
CA GLU A 40 0.43 -2.10 7.23
C GLU A 40 1.18 -2.89 6.15
N ALA A 41 0.46 -3.52 5.21
CA ALA A 41 1.08 -4.30 4.15
C ALA A 41 2.00 -3.47 3.23
N LEU A 42 1.67 -2.20 2.99
CA LEU A 42 2.52 -1.25 2.27
C LEU A 42 3.80 -0.96 3.05
N VAL A 43 3.68 -0.66 4.35
CA VAL A 43 4.84 -0.38 5.23
C VAL A 43 5.77 -1.59 5.26
N GLU A 44 5.24 -2.77 5.53
CA GLU A 44 6.01 -4.01 5.57
C GLU A 44 6.74 -4.28 4.25
N ARG A 45 6.07 -4.09 3.11
CA ARG A 45 6.71 -4.29 1.79
C ARG A 45 7.82 -3.28 1.53
N VAL A 46 7.60 -2.00 1.83
CA VAL A 46 8.63 -0.97 1.59
C VAL A 46 9.86 -1.28 2.44
N LEU A 47 9.67 -1.63 3.71
CA LEU A 47 10.75 -2.03 4.60
C LEU A 47 11.48 -3.29 4.09
N ALA A 48 10.73 -4.32 3.68
CA ALA A 48 11.31 -5.55 3.12
C ALA A 48 12.09 -5.32 1.81
N SER A 49 11.71 -4.30 1.03
CA SER A 49 12.39 -3.91 -0.21
C SER A 49 13.61 -3.00 0.03
N GLY A 50 13.96 -2.71 1.29
CA GLY A 50 15.05 -1.79 1.65
C GLY A 50 14.73 -0.31 1.42
N GLY A 51 13.44 0.02 1.34
CA GLY A 51 12.95 1.39 1.31
C GLY A 51 12.78 1.98 2.71
N GLU A 52 12.40 3.25 2.76
CA GLU A 52 12.11 3.97 4.00
C GLU A 52 10.67 4.47 3.96
N VAL A 53 10.00 4.44 5.12
CA VAL A 53 8.64 4.97 5.28
C VAL A 53 8.68 6.10 6.29
N THR A 54 8.23 7.28 5.88
CA THR A 54 8.04 8.43 6.75
C THR A 54 6.55 8.76 6.85
N THR A 55 6.04 8.90 8.07
CA THR A 55 4.67 9.37 8.31
C THR A 55 4.69 10.88 8.44
N LEU A 56 3.81 11.56 7.69
CA LEU A 56 3.63 13.00 7.77
C LEU A 56 2.28 13.29 8.42
N GLU A 57 2.29 13.91 9.60
CA GLU A 57 1.05 14.33 10.26
C GLU A 57 0.43 15.51 9.49
N SER A 58 -0.82 15.35 9.07
CA SER A 58 -1.67 16.45 8.56
C SER A 58 -1.10 17.26 7.39
N HIS A 59 -0.60 16.60 6.35
CA HIS A 59 -0.24 17.28 5.11
C HIS A 59 -1.45 17.40 4.17
N ARG A 60 -2.03 18.61 4.07
CA ARG A 60 -3.14 18.93 3.14
C ARG A 60 -2.92 18.47 1.68
N PRO A 61 -1.70 18.58 1.10
CA PRO A 61 -1.45 18.07 -0.25
C PRO A 61 -1.53 16.54 -0.36
N LEU A 62 -1.11 15.80 0.67
CA LEU A 62 -1.18 14.33 0.67
C LEU A 62 -2.62 13.82 0.72
N ALA A 63 -3.53 14.55 1.38
CA ALA A 63 -4.95 14.22 1.38
C ALA A 63 -5.54 14.21 -0.04
N GLY A 64 -5.08 15.11 -0.92
CA GLY A 64 -5.49 15.16 -2.33
C GLY A 64 -5.03 13.97 -3.18
N HIS A 65 -4.02 13.22 -2.73
CA HIS A 65 -3.52 12.01 -3.40
C HIS A 65 -4.00 10.70 -2.74
N GLY A 66 -5.01 10.79 -1.87
CA GLY A 66 -5.55 9.63 -1.16
C GLY A 66 -4.67 9.14 -0.01
N GLY A 67 -3.83 10.02 0.56
CA GLY A 67 -3.14 9.79 1.83
C GLY A 67 -1.81 9.03 1.76
N VAL A 68 -1.43 8.49 0.60
CA VAL A 68 -0.17 7.75 0.41
C VAL A 68 0.53 8.24 -0.85
N VAL A 69 1.82 8.54 -0.73
CA VAL A 69 2.68 8.91 -1.86
C VAL A 69 4.00 8.15 -1.75
N ALA A 70 4.64 7.86 -2.88
CA ALA A 70 5.93 7.20 -2.94
C ALA A 70 6.92 8.03 -3.75
N ARG A 71 8.16 8.13 -3.25
CA ARG A 71 9.29 8.68 -4.01
C ARG A 71 10.18 7.54 -4.45
N LEU A 72 10.19 7.27 -5.75
CA LEU A 72 11.02 6.20 -6.33
C LEU A 72 12.48 6.63 -6.41
N ARG A 73 13.40 5.68 -6.19
CA ARG A 73 14.85 5.91 -6.35
C ARG A 73 15.27 5.95 -7.82
N TYR A 74 14.50 5.31 -8.69
CA TYR A 74 14.71 5.23 -10.13
C TYR A 74 13.41 5.61 -10.84
N ALA A 75 13.52 6.11 -12.08
CA ALA A 75 12.34 6.35 -12.91
C ALA A 75 11.59 5.03 -13.16
N ALA A 76 10.26 5.07 -13.09
CA ALA A 76 9.38 3.93 -13.38
C ALA A 76 9.20 3.75 -14.90
#